data_AF-A0A662FPK4-F1
#
_entry.id   AF-A0A662FPK4-F1
#
_cell.length_a   1.000
_cell.length_b   1.000
_cell.length_c   1.000
_cell.angle_alpha   90.00
_cell.angle_beta   90.00
_cell.angle_gamma   90.00
#
_symmetry.space_group_name_H-M   'P 1'
#
loop_
_entity.id
_entity.type
_entity.pdbx_description
1 polymer ?
#
loop_
_entity_poly.entity_id
_entity_poly.type
_entity_poly.pdbx_seq_one_letter_code
_entity_poly.pdbx_strand_id
1 'polypeptide(L)'
;MIKRLSQLDLNLWKSIRKLYESAPPAHVYLFYDVIYEPENIDVFFKIVGGEIVGYLLIWKGMRRKACHLWGASQELIANIPYDEKLVIVVHNRKLLDHVTSFLQSKGVLKVREYLDMYVREESFKPFHPEKATKLSPEKEKHVDQLVCLERTRQEEFN
;
A
#
# COMPACT_ATOMS: atom_id res chain seq x y z
N MET A 1 16.29 -14.80 5.59
CA MET A 1 16.58 -13.89 6.73
C MET A 1 15.49 -12.85 6.86
N ILE A 2 15.33 -12.24 8.03
CA ILE A 2 14.46 -11.06 8.21
C ILE A 2 15.34 -9.82 8.33
N LYS A 3 15.05 -8.77 7.56
CA LYS A 3 15.66 -7.43 7.68
C LYS A 3 14.61 -6.41 8.09
N ARG A 4 15.01 -5.38 8.84
CA ARG A 4 14.15 -4.24 9.17
C ARG A 4 14.44 -3.05 8.26
N LEU A 5 13.48 -2.14 8.10
CA LEU A 5 13.72 -0.87 7.40
C LEU A 5 14.85 -0.05 8.05
N SER A 6 15.02 -0.14 9.37
CA SER A 6 16.16 0.49 10.07
C SER A 6 17.53 -0.04 9.63
N GLN A 7 17.57 -1.13 8.86
CA GLN A 7 18.77 -1.74 8.28
C GLN A 7 18.84 -1.49 6.76
N LEU A 8 18.21 -0.41 6.27
CA LEU A 8 18.18 -0.06 4.85
C LEU A 8 19.60 0.14 4.33
N ASP A 9 19.97 -0.71 3.36
CA ASP A 9 21.17 -0.60 2.57
C ASP A 9 20.78 -0.47 1.08
N LEU A 10 21.77 -0.18 0.21
CA LEU A 10 21.53 -0.02 -1.22
C LEU A 10 20.92 -1.27 -1.87
N ASN A 11 21.19 -2.47 -1.34
CA ASN A 11 20.65 -3.72 -1.88
C ASN A 11 19.18 -3.91 -1.51
N LEU A 12 18.82 -3.59 -0.26
CA LEU A 12 17.44 -3.61 0.20
C LEU A 12 16.62 -2.54 -0.54
N TRP A 13 17.17 -1.33 -0.74
CA TRP A 13 16.52 -0.29 -1.54
C TRP A 13 16.25 -0.74 -2.97
N LYS A 14 17.25 -1.31 -3.66
CA LYS A 14 17.07 -1.88 -5.01
C LYS A 14 15.98 -2.97 -5.03
N SER A 15 15.91 -3.80 -4.00
CA SER A 15 14.91 -4.86 -3.87
C SER A 15 13.50 -4.29 -3.65
N ILE A 16 13.35 -3.26 -2.82
CA ILE A 16 12.08 -2.55 -2.60
C ILE A 16 11.60 -1.92 -3.91
N ARG A 17 12.49 -1.24 -4.64
CA ARG A 17 12.18 -0.65 -5.93
C ARG A 17 11.74 -1.71 -6.96
N LYS A 18 12.50 -2.79 -7.10
CA LYS A 18 12.18 -3.90 -8.01
C LYS A 18 10.82 -4.53 -7.67
N LEU A 19 10.53 -4.69 -6.38
CA LEU A 19 9.25 -5.19 -5.90
C LEU A 19 8.10 -4.28 -6.36
N TYR A 20 8.23 -2.97 -6.14
CA TYR A 20 7.26 -1.98 -6.61
C TYR A 20 7.08 -2.03 -8.14
N GLU A 21 8.16 -2.02 -8.91
CA GLU A 21 8.13 -2.06 -10.38
C GLU A 21 7.43 -3.33 -10.92
N SER A 22 7.53 -4.45 -10.19
CA SER A 22 6.90 -5.72 -10.60
C SER A 22 5.37 -5.73 -10.49
N ALA A 23 4.83 -5.03 -9.49
CA ALA A 23 3.39 -4.96 -9.24
C ALA A 23 3.03 -3.68 -8.46
N PRO A 24 3.03 -2.49 -9.12
CA PRO A 24 2.89 -1.22 -8.42
C PRO A 24 1.65 -1.12 -7.51
N PRO A 25 0.44 -1.53 -7.93
CA PRO A 25 -0.74 -1.45 -7.06
C PRO A 25 -0.63 -2.25 -5.76
N ALA A 26 0.08 -3.38 -5.77
CA ALA A 26 0.25 -4.23 -4.58
C ALA A 26 1.24 -3.63 -3.56
N HIS A 27 2.11 -2.74 -4.03
CA HIS A 27 3.29 -2.28 -3.29
C HIS A 27 3.34 -0.76 -3.11
N VAL A 28 2.33 -0.03 -3.61
CA VAL A 28 2.29 1.43 -3.58
C VAL A 28 2.43 1.98 -2.16
N TYR A 29 1.74 1.39 -1.17
CA TYR A 29 1.83 1.82 0.23
C TYR A 29 3.23 1.61 0.81
N LEU A 30 3.83 0.42 0.60
CA LEU A 30 5.21 0.17 1.04
C LEU A 30 6.18 1.17 0.43
N PHE A 31 6.08 1.39 -0.89
CA PHE A 31 7.03 2.25 -1.59
C PHE A 31 6.85 3.72 -1.19
N TYR A 32 5.61 4.20 -1.13
CA TYR A 32 5.27 5.55 -0.70
C TYR A 32 5.74 5.81 0.74
N ASP A 33 5.37 4.94 1.69
CA ASP A 33 5.64 5.16 3.10
C ASP A 33 7.15 5.16 3.41
N VAL A 34 7.93 4.33 2.72
CA VAL A 34 9.40 4.32 2.86
C VAL A 34 10.02 5.64 2.40
N ILE A 35 9.46 6.29 1.39
CA ILE A 35 9.99 7.56 0.85
C ILE A 35 9.55 8.75 1.68
N TYR A 36 8.25 8.82 1.98
CA TYR A 36 7.62 10.04 2.48
C TYR A 36 7.39 10.01 4.00
N GLU A 37 7.27 8.83 4.59
CA GLU A 37 6.82 8.65 5.97
C GLU A 37 7.71 7.70 6.80
N PRO A 38 9.06 7.74 6.65
CA PRO A 38 9.95 6.73 7.25
C PRO A 38 9.91 6.73 8.79
N GLU A 39 9.56 7.85 9.42
CA GLU A 39 9.43 7.97 10.89
C GLU A 39 8.12 7.36 11.41
N ASN A 40 7.12 7.24 10.54
CA ASN A 40 5.78 6.76 10.89
C ASN A 40 5.58 5.28 10.58
N ILE A 41 6.64 4.55 10.22
CA ILE A 41 6.56 3.14 9.87
C ILE A 41 7.60 2.26 10.57
N ASP A 42 7.27 0.98 10.68
CA ASP A 42 8.22 -0.11 10.86
C ASP A 42 7.97 -1.13 9.73
N VAL A 43 9.04 -1.66 9.12
CA VAL A 43 8.90 -2.70 8.11
C VAL A 43 9.83 -3.85 8.39
N PHE A 44 9.30 -5.08 8.31
CA PHE A 44 10.05 -6.33 8.37
C PHE A 44 9.98 -7.01 7.02
N PHE A 45 11.14 -7.28 6.42
CA PHE A 45 11.28 -7.92 5.11
C PHE A 45 11.79 -9.34 5.26
N LYS A 46 11.06 -10.32 4.73
CA LYS A 46 11.58 -11.67 4.53
C LYS A 46 12.36 -11.71 3.22
N ILE A 47 13.65 -12.03 3.32
CA ILE A 47 14.57 -12.13 2.19
C ILE A 47 15.00 -13.59 1.98
N VAL A 48 14.87 -14.08 0.75
CA VAL A 48 15.31 -15.40 0.29
C VAL A 48 16.04 -15.21 -1.04
N GLY A 49 17.27 -15.73 -1.15
CA GLY A 49 18.07 -15.58 -2.37
C GLY A 49 18.39 -14.12 -2.75
N GLY A 50 18.37 -13.20 -1.78
CA GLY A 50 18.58 -11.77 -2.02
C GLY A 50 17.32 -10.99 -2.42
N GLU A 51 16.19 -11.65 -2.61
CA GLU A 51 14.92 -11.02 -3.04
C GLU A 51 13.92 -10.95 -1.88
N ILE A 52 13.06 -9.93 -1.89
CA ILE A 52 11.96 -9.79 -0.94
C ILE A 52 10.83 -10.75 -1.35
N VAL A 53 10.54 -11.73 -0.49
CA VAL A 53 9.45 -12.71 -0.70
C VAL A 53 8.24 -12.47 0.19
N GLY A 54 8.34 -11.48 1.08
CA GLY A 54 7.27 -11.07 1.98
C GLY A 54 7.67 -9.87 2.81
N TYR A 55 6.69 -9.09 3.25
CA TYR A 55 6.92 -8.02 4.22
C TYR A 55 5.74 -7.83 5.16
N LEU A 56 6.04 -7.34 6.35
CA LEU A 56 5.08 -6.77 7.29
C LEU A 56 5.40 -5.28 7.40
N LEU A 57 4.54 -4.45 6.83
CA LEU A 57 4.54 -3.00 6.99
C LEU A 57 3.63 -2.64 8.16
N ILE A 58 4.14 -1.89 9.12
CA ILE A 58 3.41 -1.39 10.29
C ILE A 58 3.38 0.13 10.18
N TRP A 59 2.19 0.68 9.93
CA TRP A 59 1.92 2.10 9.96
C TRP A 59 1.58 2.55 11.38
N LYS A 60 2.24 3.61 11.86
CA LYS A 60 2.11 4.17 13.22
C LYS A 60 1.50 5.57 13.24
N GLY A 61 0.93 6.04 12.13
CA GLY A 61 0.44 7.42 12.02
C GLY A 61 -0.70 7.78 12.99
N MET A 62 -1.01 9.08 13.04
CA MET A 62 -1.67 9.77 14.16
C MET A 62 -3.03 9.24 14.66
N ARG A 63 -3.77 8.45 13.87
CA ARG A 63 -5.15 8.08 14.22
C ARG A 63 -5.34 6.61 14.56
N ARG A 64 -4.68 5.70 13.85
CA ARG A 64 -4.78 4.24 14.06
C ARG A 64 -3.53 3.56 13.50
N LYS A 65 -3.03 2.57 14.24
CA LYS A 65 -2.08 1.62 13.67
C LYS A 65 -2.76 0.79 12.58
N ALA A 66 -2.02 0.49 11.53
CA ALA A 66 -2.41 -0.47 10.51
C ALA A 66 -1.21 -1.35 10.12
N CYS A 67 -1.49 -2.58 9.73
CA CYS A 67 -0.47 -3.49 9.23
C CYS A 67 -0.84 -4.03 7.85
N HIS A 68 0.13 -4.10 6.96
CA HIS A 68 0.01 -4.82 5.70
C HIS A 68 0.97 -6.01 5.72
N LEU A 69 0.41 -7.21 5.65
CA LEU A 69 1.16 -8.46 5.52
C LEU A 69 1.06 -8.94 4.07
N TRP A 70 2.19 -8.90 3.37
CA TRP A 70 2.30 -9.32 1.98
C TRP A 70 3.26 -10.51 1.83
N GLY A 71 3.00 -11.34 0.81
CA GLY A 71 3.77 -12.54 0.49
C GLY A 71 3.25 -13.79 1.20
N ALA A 72 4.13 -14.76 1.45
CA ALA A 72 3.77 -16.06 2.05
C ALA A 72 4.56 -16.38 3.34
N SER A 73 5.23 -15.39 3.93
CA SER A 73 6.12 -15.63 5.07
C SER A 73 5.37 -15.61 6.41
N GLN A 74 5.18 -16.79 6.99
CA GLN A 74 4.58 -16.94 8.33
C GLN A 74 5.45 -16.35 9.45
N GLU A 75 6.77 -16.38 9.29
CA GLU A 75 7.72 -15.84 10.28
C GLU A 75 7.47 -14.36 10.61
N LEU A 76 6.90 -13.61 9.66
CA LEU A 76 6.57 -12.20 9.86
C LEU A 76 5.41 -11.98 10.84
N ILE A 77 4.52 -12.97 11.00
CA ILE A 77 3.31 -12.88 11.84
C ILE A 77 3.67 -12.60 13.31
N ALA A 78 4.78 -13.14 13.79
CA ALA A 78 5.25 -12.94 15.17
C ALA A 78 5.59 -11.47 15.49
N ASN A 79 5.74 -10.61 14.47
CA ASN A 79 6.06 -9.19 14.63
C ASN A 79 4.81 -8.29 14.55
N ILE A 80 3.62 -8.85 14.40
CA ILE A 80 2.37 -8.08 14.38
C ILE A 80 2.11 -7.51 15.79
N PRO A 81 1.95 -6.17 15.94
CA PRO A 81 1.63 -5.57 17.22
C PRO A 81 0.21 -5.95 17.67
N TYR A 82 0.02 -6.04 18.99
CA TYR A 82 -1.26 -6.44 19.59
C TYR A 82 -1.55 -5.65 20.88
N ASP A 83 -0.86 -4.53 21.07
CA ASP A 83 -0.97 -3.63 22.24
C ASP A 83 -2.20 -2.71 22.17
N GLU A 84 -2.78 -2.54 20.99
CA GLU A 84 -3.93 -1.66 20.79
C GLU A 84 -4.81 -2.09 19.60
N LYS A 85 -5.85 -1.29 19.31
CA LYS A 85 -6.76 -1.55 18.19
C LYS A 85 -6.03 -1.37 16.86
N LEU A 86 -5.91 -2.47 16.13
CA LEU A 86 -5.15 -2.57 14.88
C LEU A 86 -6.03 -3.03 13.72
N VAL A 87 -5.81 -2.48 12.54
CA VAL A 87 -6.32 -3.05 11.27
C VAL A 87 -5.20 -3.82 10.59
N ILE A 88 -5.44 -5.08 10.24
CA ILE A 88 -4.45 -5.93 9.57
C ILE A 88 -5.00 -6.31 8.20
N VAL A 89 -4.29 -5.89 7.16
CA VAL A 89 -4.55 -6.26 5.77
C VAL A 89 -3.66 -7.45 5.43
N VAL A 90 -4.28 -8.60 5.22
CA VAL A 90 -3.59 -9.84 4.82
C VAL A 90 -3.81 -10.04 3.33
N HIS A 91 -2.76 -9.79 2.53
CA HIS A 91 -2.84 -9.86 1.07
C HIS A 91 -2.90 -11.29 0.54
N ASN A 92 -2.40 -12.26 1.30
CA ASN A 92 -2.41 -13.67 0.94
C ASN A 92 -3.35 -14.45 1.85
N ARG A 93 -4.50 -14.89 1.31
CA ARG A 93 -5.52 -15.64 2.03
C ARG A 93 -4.96 -16.86 2.79
N LYS A 94 -3.91 -17.52 2.28
CA LYS A 94 -3.29 -18.68 2.95
C LYS A 94 -2.66 -18.35 4.31
N LEU A 95 -2.37 -17.08 4.59
CA LEU A 95 -1.86 -16.62 5.88
C LEU A 95 -2.97 -16.28 6.87
N LEU A 96 -4.23 -16.21 6.45
CA LEU A 96 -5.34 -15.78 7.31
C LEU A 96 -5.47 -16.67 8.56
N ASP A 97 -5.43 -17.98 8.40
CA ASP A 97 -5.56 -18.94 9.52
C ASP A 97 -4.38 -18.82 10.51
N HIS A 98 -3.18 -18.56 10.00
CA HIS A 98 -1.99 -18.37 10.82
C HIS A 98 -2.07 -17.03 11.59
N VAL A 99 -2.52 -15.96 10.95
CA VAL A 99 -2.70 -14.64 11.58
C VAL A 99 -3.80 -14.68 12.63
N THR A 100 -4.95 -15.29 12.32
CA THR A 100 -6.08 -15.40 13.25
C THR A 100 -5.71 -16.26 14.45
N SER A 101 -5.03 -17.40 14.24
CA SER A 101 -4.53 -18.25 15.33
C SER A 101 -3.55 -17.52 16.24
N PHE A 102 -2.61 -16.74 15.68
CA PHE A 102 -1.66 -15.94 16.47
C PHE A 102 -2.35 -14.89 17.35
N LEU A 103 -3.44 -14.30 16.87
CA LEU A 103 -4.13 -13.19 17.54
C LEU A 103 -5.33 -13.61 18.40
N GLN A 104 -5.83 -14.84 18.25
CA GLN A 104 -7.07 -15.30 18.91
C GLN A 104 -6.98 -15.20 20.44
N SER A 105 -5.80 -15.46 21.02
CA SER A 105 -5.57 -15.34 22.47
C SER A 105 -5.26 -13.90 22.92
N LYS A 106 -5.14 -12.96 21.99
CA LYS A 106 -4.66 -11.58 22.24
C LYS A 106 -5.77 -10.53 22.21
N GLY A 107 -6.97 -10.88 21.73
CA GLY A 107 -8.10 -9.96 21.70
C GLY A 107 -9.25 -10.42 20.83
N VAL A 108 -10.23 -9.53 20.64
CA VAL A 108 -11.40 -9.78 19.81
C VAL A 108 -11.07 -9.50 18.35
N LEU A 109 -11.35 -10.47 17.48
CA LEU A 109 -11.08 -10.39 16.05
C LEU A 109 -12.37 -10.23 15.25
N LYS A 110 -12.31 -9.39 14.20
CA LYS A 110 -13.34 -9.32 13.16
C LYS A 110 -12.68 -9.43 11.80
N VAL A 111 -12.94 -10.54 11.11
CA VAL A 111 -12.44 -10.78 9.75
C VAL A 111 -13.46 -10.26 8.75
N ARG A 112 -12.97 -9.59 7.70
CA ARG A 112 -13.75 -9.14 6.54
C ARG A 112 -12.90 -9.29 5.29
N GLU A 113 -13.56 -9.50 4.16
CA GLU A 113 -12.91 -9.55 2.85
C GLU A 113 -13.27 -8.30 2.05
N TYR A 114 -12.30 -7.78 1.31
CA TYR A 114 -12.41 -6.61 0.47
C TYR A 114 -11.81 -6.91 -0.90
N LEU A 115 -12.30 -6.22 -1.93
CA LEU A 115 -11.78 -6.30 -3.28
C LEU A 115 -11.03 -5.01 -3.60
N ASP A 116 -9.79 -5.15 -4.04
CA ASP A 116 -9.03 -4.03 -4.58
C ASP A 116 -9.44 -3.79 -6.03
N MET A 117 -10.06 -2.63 -6.27
CA MET A 117 -10.44 -2.19 -7.60
C MET A 117 -9.35 -1.30 -8.17
N TYR A 118 -8.72 -1.72 -9.26
CA TYR A 118 -7.80 -0.89 -10.03
C TYR A 118 -8.11 -1.03 -11.52
N VAL A 119 -7.86 0.04 -12.26
CA VAL A 119 -8.10 0.11 -13.70
C VAL A 119 -6.95 0.88 -14.34
N ARG A 120 -6.56 0.49 -15.55
CA ARG A 120 -5.57 1.24 -16.30
C ARG A 120 -6.24 2.40 -17.01
N GLU A 121 -5.48 3.47 -17.23
CA GLU A 121 -6.00 4.66 -17.89
C GLU A 121 -6.51 4.35 -19.32
N GLU A 122 -5.91 3.38 -20.01
CA GLU A 122 -6.30 2.98 -21.36
C GLU A 122 -7.55 2.11 -21.38
N SER A 123 -7.83 1.38 -20.29
CA SER A 123 -8.99 0.49 -20.17
C SER A 123 -10.14 1.08 -19.38
N PHE A 124 -9.96 2.28 -18.82
CA PHE A 124 -11.00 2.99 -18.10
C PHE A 124 -12.19 3.30 -19.01
N LYS A 125 -13.37 2.86 -18.59
CA LYS A 125 -14.64 3.17 -19.26
C LYS A 125 -15.39 4.18 -18.40
N PRO A 126 -15.58 5.43 -18.85
CA PRO A 126 -16.30 6.40 -18.07
C PRO A 126 -17.75 5.93 -17.85
N PHE A 127 -18.21 6.12 -16.62
CA PHE A 127 -19.62 5.97 -16.28
C PHE A 127 -20.36 7.22 -16.77
N HIS A 128 -21.35 7.08 -17.65
CA HIS A 128 -21.99 8.18 -18.40
C HIS A 128 -21.01 8.97 -19.29
N PRO A 129 -20.57 8.43 -20.45
CA PRO A 129 -19.59 9.05 -21.34
C PRO A 129 -20.00 10.45 -21.85
N GLU A 130 -21.29 10.77 -21.84
CA GLU A 130 -21.85 12.08 -22.17
C GLU A 130 -21.60 13.14 -21.09
N LYS A 131 -21.30 12.73 -19.85
CA LYS A 131 -21.00 13.60 -18.70
C LYS A 131 -19.55 13.51 -18.25
N ALA A 132 -18.91 12.36 -18.44
CA ALA A 132 -17.53 12.10 -18.05
C ALA A 132 -16.75 11.58 -19.26
N THR A 133 -15.74 12.32 -19.70
CA THR A 133 -14.85 11.89 -20.77
C THR A 133 -13.41 11.86 -20.28
N LYS A 134 -12.59 11.00 -20.89
CA LYS A 134 -11.14 11.05 -20.71
C LYS A 134 -10.62 12.39 -21.26
N LEU A 135 -9.85 13.12 -20.44
CA LEU A 135 -9.13 14.32 -20.88
C LEU A 135 -8.04 13.91 -21.87
N SER A 136 -7.81 14.75 -22.87
CA SER A 136 -6.88 14.46 -23.96
C SER A 136 -6.28 15.79 -24.41
N PRO A 137 -4.94 15.91 -24.45
CA PRO A 137 -4.27 17.16 -24.81
C PRO A 137 -4.50 17.53 -26.28
N GLU A 138 -4.91 16.58 -27.11
CA GLU A 138 -5.25 16.81 -28.52
C GLU A 138 -6.59 17.55 -28.71
N LYS A 139 -7.40 17.68 -27.65
CA LYS A 139 -8.67 18.41 -27.67
C LYS A 139 -8.52 19.72 -26.93
N GLU A 140 -8.51 20.84 -27.67
CA GLU A 140 -8.37 22.20 -27.13
C GLU A 140 -9.31 22.46 -25.94
N LYS A 141 -10.60 22.11 -26.08
CA LYS A 141 -11.60 22.26 -25.01
C LYS A 141 -11.22 21.54 -23.70
N HIS A 142 -10.51 20.41 -23.77
CA HIS A 142 -10.07 19.69 -22.56
C HIS A 142 -8.91 20.41 -21.88
N VAL A 143 -8.00 21.01 -22.65
CA VAL A 143 -6.89 21.81 -22.14
C VAL A 143 -7.43 23.06 -21.43
N ASP A 144 -8.39 23.75 -22.05
CA ASP A 144 -9.02 24.94 -21.45
C ASP A 144 -9.71 24.62 -20.11
N GLN A 145 -10.40 23.48 -20.04
CA GLN A 145 -11.03 23.01 -18.80
C GLN A 145 -10.01 22.70 -17.71
N LEU A 146 -8.88 22.07 -18.06
CA LEU A 146 -7.81 21.80 -17.11
C LEU A 146 -7.20 23.10 -16.56
N VAL A 147 -6.95 24.09 -17.42
CA VAL A 147 -6.43 25.40 -16.99
C VAL A 147 -7.42 26.10 -16.05
N CYS A 148 -8.72 26.04 -16.35
CA CYS A 148 -9.75 26.58 -15.46
C CYS A 148 -9.74 25.89 -14.09
N LEU A 149 -9.67 24.54 -14.05
CA LEU A 149 -9.63 23.77 -12.81
C LEU A 149 -8.41 24.12 -11.95
N GLU A 150 -7.23 24.27 -12.57
CA GLU A 150 -6.00 24.61 -11.85
C GLU A 150 -6.03 26.05 -11.30
N ARG A 151 -6.62 27.00 -12.04
CA ARG A 151 -6.86 28.37 -11.52
C ARG A 151 -7.79 28.35 -10.30
N THR A 152 -8.90 27.63 -10.37
CA THR A 152 -9.85 27.54 -9.24
C THR A 152 -9.21 26.87 -8.02
N ARG A 153 -8.39 25.82 -8.19
CA ARG A 153 -7.63 25.24 -7.07
C ARG A 153 -6.71 26.25 -6.42
N GLN A 154 -5.98 27.05 -7.19
CA GLN A 154 -5.10 28.09 -6.63
C GLN A 154 -5.86 29.18 -5.86
N GLU A 155 -7.09 29.48 -6.26
CA GLU A 155 -7.96 30.45 -5.58
C GLU A 155 -8.55 29.88 -4.26
N GLU A 156 -8.74 28.56 -4.14
CA GLU A 156 -9.22 27.90 -2.91
C GLU A 156 -8.13 27.70 -1.83
N PHE A 157 -6.84 27.79 -2.21
CA PHE A 157 -5.70 27.65 -1.29
C PHE A 157 -5.07 28.99 -0.87
N ASN A 158 -5.62 30.13 -1.31
CA ASN A 158 -5.23 31.48 -0.89
C ASN A 158 -6.35 32.14 -0.07
#